data_AF-F3AMX0-F1
#
_entry.id   AF-F3AMX0-F1
#
_cell.length_a   1.000
_cell.length_b   1.000
_cell.length_c   1.000
_cell.angle_alpha   90.00
_cell.angle_beta   90.00
_cell.angle_gamma   90.00
#
_symmetry.space_group_name_H-M   'P 1'
#
loop_
_entity.id
_entity.type
_entity.pdbx_description
1 polymer ?
#
loop_
_entity_poly.entity_id
_entity_poly.type
_entity_poly.pdbx_seq_one_letter_code
_entity_poly.pdbx_strand_id
1 'polypeptide(L)' 'MTYKDLPTILKELDRDLVRGALQGKRFEELFFANCKCETLAECVREMLKED' A
#
# COMPACT_ATOMS: atom_id res chain seq x y z
N MET A 1 -17.16 12.96 9.95
CA MET A 1 -16.46 11.67 9.84
C MET A 1 -15.01 11.97 9.51
N THR A 2 -14.10 11.85 10.48
CA THR A 2 -12.68 12.26 10.36
C THR A 2 -11.74 11.13 9.93
N TYR A 3 -12.25 9.91 9.77
CA TYR A 3 -11.49 8.76 9.30
C TYR A 3 -11.78 8.50 7.82
N LYS A 4 -10.73 8.55 6.99
CA LYS A 4 -10.72 7.96 5.65
C LYS A 4 -10.10 6.57 5.73
N ASP A 5 -10.57 5.64 4.92
CA ASP A 5 -9.97 4.32 4.83
C ASP A 5 -8.52 4.42 4.38
N LEU A 6 -7.65 3.60 4.99
CA LEU A 6 -6.23 3.55 4.66
C LEU A 6 -5.94 3.36 3.15
N PRO A 7 -6.62 2.46 2.40
CA PRO A 7 -6.44 2.37 0.95
C PRO A 7 -6.82 3.66 0.21
N THR A 8 -7.84 4.39 0.68
CA THR A 8 -8.21 5.69 0.10
C THR A 8 -7.11 6.73 0.34
N ILE A 9 -6.56 6.78 1.57
CA ILE A 9 -5.46 7.67 1.92
C ILE A 9 -4.23 7.37 1.06
N LEU A 10 -3.86 6.09 0.92
CA LEU A 10 -2.72 5.68 0.09
C LEU A 10 -2.90 6.11 -1.37
N LYS A 11 -4.13 6.06 -1.92
CA LYS A 11 -4.43 6.49 -3.29
C LYS A 11 -4.44 8.02 -3.47
N GLU A 12 -4.71 8.78 -2.41
CA GLU A 12 -4.66 10.25 -2.43
C GLU A 12 -3.25 10.82 -2.15
N LEU A 13 -2.38 10.05 -1.51
CA LEU A 13 -1.00 10.43 -1.24
C LEU A 13 -0.15 10.47 -2.53
N ASP A 14 0.95 11.22 -2.46
CA ASP A 14 1.93 11.27 -3.54
C ASP A 14 2.46 9.87 -3.87
N ARG A 15 2.41 9.51 -5.16
CA ARG A 15 2.74 8.15 -5.61
C ARG A 15 4.21 7.82 -5.45
N ASP A 16 5.10 8.80 -5.60
CA ASP A 16 6.54 8.59 -5.46
C ASP A 16 6.89 8.34 -3.99
N LEU A 17 6.28 9.11 -3.09
CA LEU A 17 6.39 8.89 -1.64
C LEU A 17 5.89 7.50 -1.24
N VAL A 18 4.70 7.10 -1.70
CA VAL A 18 4.11 5.81 -1.37
C VAL A 18 4.97 4.68 -1.96
N ARG A 19 5.40 4.77 -3.22
CA ARG A 19 6.28 3.78 -3.84
C ARG A 19 7.60 3.65 -3.08
N GLY A 20 8.26 4.76 -2.74
CA GLY A 20 9.50 4.77 -1.96
C GLY A 20 9.33 4.11 -0.58
N ALA A 21 8.18 4.30 0.07
CA ALA A 21 7.88 3.64 1.33
C ALA A 21 7.64 2.12 1.18
N LEU A 22 7.07 1.67 0.06
CA LEU A 22 6.77 0.27 -0.22
C LEU A 22 7.95 -0.50 -0.85
N GLN A 23 8.98 0.19 -1.37
CA GLN A 23 10.18 -0.39 -2.03
C GLN A 23 11.19 -1.03 -1.05
N GLY A 24 10.80 -1.32 0.18
CA GLY A 24 11.64 -2.05 1.12
C GLY A 24 11.89 -3.49 0.63
N LYS A 25 13.16 -3.96 0.64
CA LYS A 25 13.56 -5.30 0.14
C LYS A 25 12.76 -6.49 0.68
N ARG A 26 12.15 -6.35 1.87
CA ARG A 26 11.33 -7.38 2.52
C ARG A 26 9.93 -6.89 2.87
N PHE A 27 9.55 -5.71 2.36
CA PHE A 27 8.25 -5.12 2.65
C PHE A 27 7.14 -6.05 2.17
N GLU A 28 7.20 -6.50 0.90
CA GLU A 28 6.18 -7.37 0.33
C GLU A 28 6.05 -8.70 1.08
N GLU A 29 7.17 -9.36 1.40
CA GLU A 29 7.18 -10.61 2.16
C GLU A 29 6.46 -10.45 3.50
N LEU A 30 6.88 -9.46 4.31
CA LEU A 30 6.37 -9.25 5.65
C LEU A 30 4.92 -8.72 5.64
N PHE A 31 4.62 -7.82 4.71
CA PHE A 31 3.31 -7.20 4.56
C PHE A 31 2.28 -8.23 4.09
N PHE A 32 2.51 -8.91 2.97
CA PHE A 32 1.54 -9.87 2.44
C PHE A 32 1.40 -11.12 3.31
N ALA A 33 2.44 -11.54 4.03
CA ALA A 33 2.33 -12.67 4.96
C ALA A 33 1.42 -12.37 6.18
N ASN A 34 1.28 -11.10 6.57
CA ASN A 34 0.55 -10.70 7.78
C ASN A 34 -0.70 -9.86 7.49
N CYS A 35 -0.90 -9.40 6.26
CA CYS A 35 -2.02 -8.54 5.91
C CYS A 35 -3.34 -9.31 6.01
N LYS A 36 -4.28 -8.77 6.81
CA LYS A 36 -5.62 -9.33 7.00
C LYS A 36 -6.70 -8.61 6.20
N CYS A 37 -6.35 -7.52 5.52
CA CYS A 37 -7.28 -6.70 4.75
C CYS A 37 -6.99 -6.87 3.27
N GLU A 38 -7.85 -7.61 2.58
CA GLU A 38 -7.69 -7.87 1.14
C GLU A 38 -7.68 -6.58 0.33
N THR A 39 -8.57 -5.63 0.62
CA THR A 39 -8.64 -4.34 -0.07
C THR A 39 -7.35 -3.53 0.05
N LEU A 40 -6.70 -3.57 1.21
CA LEU A 40 -5.42 -2.90 1.41
C LEU A 40 -4.30 -3.64 0.67
N ALA A 41 -4.30 -4.98 0.72
CA ALA A 41 -3.33 -5.80 0.00
C ALA A 41 -3.41 -5.58 -1.51
N GLU A 42 -4.61 -5.49 -2.07
CA GLU A 42 -4.82 -5.16 -3.48
C GLU A 42 -4.33 -3.75 -3.79
N CYS A 43 -4.68 -2.76 -2.98
CA CYS A 43 -4.20 -1.38 -3.17
C CYS A 43 -2.67 -1.30 -3.21
N VAL A 44 -1.99 -1.99 -2.29
CA VAL A 44 -0.53 -2.05 -2.24
C VAL A 44 0.05 -2.80 -3.45
N ARG A 45 -0.60 -3.89 -3.90
CA ARG A 45 -0.20 -4.60 -5.14
C ARG A 45 -0.34 -3.73 -6.39
N GLU A 46 -1.42 -2.95 -6.51
CA GLU A 46 -1.60 -2.02 -7.63
C GLU A 46 -0.45 -1.00 -7.67
N MET A 47 -0.09 -0.45 -6.52
CA MET A 47 0.98 0.56 -6.39
C MET A 47 2.37 0.02 -6.71
N LEU A 48 2.62 -1.27 -6.45
CA LEU A 48 3.88 -1.93 -6.75
C LEU A 48 3.97 -2.41 -8.22
N LYS A 49 2.85 -2.52 -8.93
CA LYS A 49 2.78 -3.03 -10.32
C LYS A 49 2.95 -1.97 -11.40
N GLU A 50 2.77 -0.69 -11.09
CA GLU A 50 3.07 0.38 -12.04
C GLU A 50 4.59 0.53 -12.15
N ASP A 51 5.18 0.07 -13.26
CA ASP A 51 6.55 0.37 -13.66
C ASP A 51 6.58 1.72 -14.38
#